data_AF-A0A422NUZ1-F1
#
_entry.id   AF-A0A422NUZ1-F1
#
_cell.length_a   1.000
_cell.length_b   1.000
_cell.length_c   1.000
_cell.angle_alpha   90.00
_cell.angle_beta   90.00
_cell.angle_gamma   90.00
#
_symmetry.space_group_name_H-M   'P 1'
#
loop_
_entity.id
_entity.type
_entity.pdbx_description
1 polymer ?
#
loop_
_entity_poly.entity_id
_entity_poly.type
_entity_poly.pdbx_seq_one_letter_code
_entity_poly.pdbx_strand_id
1 'polypeptide(L)'
;MQYSVVYGRYLPLAEELTFLLIAQGVECACTGSLPEHCPEVVVSIPIDCVTDFDNKRHVIYDIVQNPVPSLHRFIEAFKQFQADGYDITERIYLDLAGKSCRGAWALRMGQLCSFLKRIGTVYKRRVRK
;
A
#
# COMPACT_ATOMS: atom_id res chain seq x y z
N MET A 1 8.03 -20.59 30.65
CA MET A 1 7.17 -19.64 29.90
C MET A 1 7.24 -20.02 28.43
N GLN A 2 6.08 -20.28 27.84
CA GLN A 2 5.93 -20.86 26.51
C GLN A 2 5.94 -19.71 25.49
N TYR A 3 7.00 -19.60 24.71
CA TYR A 3 7.05 -18.64 23.60
C TYR A 3 6.30 -19.25 22.42
N SER A 4 5.14 -18.69 22.10
CA SER A 4 4.40 -19.01 20.88
C SER A 4 5.19 -18.50 19.67
N VAL A 5 5.83 -19.44 18.98
CA VAL A 5 6.54 -19.24 17.72
C VAL A 5 5.49 -18.97 16.64
N VAL A 6 5.39 -17.72 16.19
CA VAL A 6 4.56 -17.36 15.03
C VAL A 6 5.27 -17.92 13.79
N TYR A 7 4.74 -19.01 13.25
CA TYR A 7 5.16 -19.57 11.97
C TYR A 7 4.72 -18.64 10.83
N GLY A 8 5.65 -17.84 10.33
CA GLY A 8 5.55 -17.17 9.05
C GLY A 8 6.92 -17.22 8.37
N ARG A 9 6.99 -17.70 7.13
CA ARG A 9 8.25 -17.70 6.37
C ARG A 9 8.77 -16.26 6.28
N TYR A 10 9.92 -15.99 6.89
CA TYR A 10 10.68 -14.76 6.73
C TYR A 10 11.16 -14.71 5.28
N LEU A 11 10.40 -14.04 4.41
CA LEU A 11 10.86 -13.72 3.07
C LEU A 11 11.94 -12.65 3.19
N PRO A 12 12.99 -12.67 2.34
CA PRO A 12 13.89 -11.53 2.15
C PRO A 12 13.18 -10.32 1.49
N LEU A 13 11.84 -10.27 1.55
CA LEU A 13 11.03 -9.06 1.40
C LEU A 13 11.33 -8.05 2.50
N ALA A 14 11.66 -8.49 3.71
CA ALA A 14 11.70 -7.61 4.87
C ALA A 14 12.63 -6.41 4.65
N GLU A 15 13.83 -6.61 4.08
CA GLU A 15 14.79 -5.53 3.89
C GLU A 15 14.41 -4.60 2.72
N GLU A 16 14.14 -5.13 1.52
CA GLU A 16 13.75 -4.30 0.36
C GLU A 16 12.41 -3.59 0.57
N LEU A 17 11.44 -4.26 1.20
CA LEU A 17 10.15 -3.68 1.53
C LEU A 17 10.32 -2.61 2.61
N THR A 18 11.13 -2.85 3.64
CA THR A 18 11.39 -1.86 4.70
C THR A 18 12.03 -0.59 4.14
N PHE A 19 13.05 -0.68 3.28
CA PHE A 19 13.64 0.51 2.66
C PHE A 19 12.65 1.27 1.78
N LEU A 20 11.80 0.56 1.02
CA LEU A 20 10.79 1.19 0.17
C LEU A 20 9.62 1.78 0.96
N LEU A 21 9.29 1.19 2.10
CA LEU A 21 8.28 1.69 3.04
C LEU A 21 8.80 2.92 3.79
N ILE A 22 10.05 2.90 4.27
CA ILE A 22 10.73 4.06 4.87
C ILE A 22 10.81 5.21 3.86
N ALA A 23 11.22 4.95 2.61
CA ALA A 23 11.25 5.99 1.56
C ALA A 23 9.86 6.56 1.23
N GLN A 24 8.81 5.78 1.50
CA GLN A 24 7.42 6.23 1.37
C GLN A 24 6.89 6.96 2.61
N GLY A 25 7.66 7.02 3.70
CA GLY A 25 7.24 7.61 4.98
C GLY A 25 6.27 6.71 5.76
N VAL A 26 6.32 5.40 5.52
CA VAL A 26 5.50 4.40 6.19
C VAL A 26 6.19 3.97 7.48
N GLU A 27 5.58 4.27 8.63
CA GLU A 27 6.14 3.94 9.95
C GLU A 27 5.84 2.49 10.35
N CYS A 28 4.65 1.98 10.00
CA CYS A 28 4.23 0.64 10.33
C CYS A 28 3.47 0.04 9.14
N ALA A 29 3.85 -1.14 8.69
CA ALA A 29 3.17 -1.84 7.60
C ALA A 29 2.79 -3.26 7.99
N CYS A 30 1.70 -3.75 7.42
CA CYS A 30 1.25 -5.13 7.58
C CYS A 30 0.67 -5.72 6.30
N THR A 31 0.49 -7.02 6.30
CA THR A 31 -0.17 -7.80 5.25
C THR A 31 -1.11 -8.84 5.88
N GLY A 32 -1.91 -9.51 5.07
CA GLY A 32 -2.82 -10.56 5.56
C GLY A 32 -4.05 -10.00 6.27
N SER A 33 -4.51 -10.67 7.33
CA SER A 33 -5.74 -10.33 8.05
C SER A 33 -5.55 -9.33 9.19
N LEU A 34 -4.32 -8.90 9.50
CA LEU A 34 -4.06 -7.96 10.58
C LEU A 34 -4.88 -6.65 10.49
N PRO A 35 -5.11 -6.05 9.29
CA PRO A 35 -5.99 -4.89 9.14
C PRO A 35 -7.41 -5.06 9.67
N GLU A 36 -7.94 -6.29 9.64
CA GLU A 36 -9.30 -6.62 10.09
C GLU A 36 -9.40 -6.68 11.63
N HIS A 37 -8.25 -6.71 12.32
CA HIS A 37 -8.14 -6.80 13.77
C HIS A 37 -7.52 -5.55 14.41
N CYS A 38 -7.37 -4.46 13.65
CA CYS A 38 -6.85 -3.20 14.17
C CYS A 38 -7.79 -2.59 15.23
N PRO A 39 -7.27 -2.13 16.38
CA PRO A 39 -8.08 -1.43 17.38
C PRO A 39 -8.56 -0.07 16.84
N GLU A 40 -9.66 0.48 17.37
CA GLU A 40 -10.34 1.70 16.86
C GLU A 40 -9.46 2.96 16.78
N VAL A 41 -8.35 2.97 17.52
CA VAL A 41 -7.37 4.07 17.56
C VAL A 41 -6.43 4.11 16.35
N VAL A 42 -6.35 3.02 15.57
CA VAL A 42 -5.54 2.95 14.36
C VAL A 42 -6.38 2.51 13.16
N VAL A 43 -5.89 2.83 11.98
CA VAL A 43 -6.52 2.47 10.72
C VAL A 43 -5.48 1.98 9.74
N SER A 44 -5.88 1.01 8.93
CA SER A 44 -5.06 0.42 7.87
C SER A 44 -5.39 1.05 6.51
N ILE A 45 -4.42 1.68 5.88
CA ILE A 45 -4.53 2.24 4.54
C ILE A 45 -3.81 1.30 3.56
N PRO A 46 -4.48 0.74 2.54
CA PRO A 46 -3.78 -0.06 1.55
C PRO A 46 -2.88 0.85 0.71
N ILE A 47 -1.60 0.48 0.59
CA ILE A 47 -0.58 1.31 -0.07
C ILE A 47 0.11 0.62 -1.24
N ASP A 48 0.17 -0.71 -1.27
CA ASP A 48 0.79 -1.44 -2.37
C ASP A 48 0.26 -2.88 -2.48
N CYS A 49 0.60 -3.57 -3.57
CA CYS A 49 0.29 -4.97 -3.79
C CYS A 49 1.50 -5.70 -4.37
N VAL A 50 1.84 -6.84 -3.77
CA VAL A 50 2.95 -7.68 -4.21
C VAL A 50 2.43 -9.06 -4.58
N THR A 51 2.95 -9.63 -5.65
CA THR A 51 2.69 -11.02 -6.04
C THR A 51 3.87 -11.89 -5.62
N ASP A 52 3.59 -12.94 -4.85
CA ASP A 52 4.59 -13.93 -4.44
C ASP A 52 4.92 -14.95 -5.54
N PHE A 53 5.80 -15.90 -5.22
CA PHE A 53 6.26 -16.93 -6.16
C PHE A 53 5.16 -17.94 -6.55
N ASP A 54 4.13 -18.08 -5.71
CA ASP A 54 2.98 -18.95 -5.96
C ASP A 54 1.88 -18.19 -6.74
N ASN A 55 2.20 -17.03 -7.30
CA ASN A 55 1.28 -16.09 -7.96
C ASN A 55 0.15 -15.57 -7.06
N LYS A 56 0.28 -15.67 -5.74
CA LYS A 56 -0.68 -15.12 -4.81
C LYS A 56 -0.43 -13.63 -4.61
N ARG A 57 -1.50 -12.83 -4.68
CA ARG A 57 -1.46 -11.39 -4.41
C ARG A 57 -1.57 -11.12 -2.92
N HIS A 58 -0.73 -10.22 -2.42
CA HIS A 58 -0.72 -9.74 -1.05
C HIS A 58 -0.87 -8.23 -1.08
N VAL A 59 -1.84 -7.70 -0.33
CA VAL A 59 -1.97 -6.25 -0.13
C VAL A 59 -1.12 -5.86 1.05
N ILE A 60 -0.39 -4.76 0.88
CA ILE A 60 0.38 -4.11 1.94
C ILE A 60 -0.42 -2.93 2.43
N TYR A 61 -0.61 -2.89 3.73
CA TYR A 61 -1.29 -1.82 4.43
C TYR A 61 -0.30 -1.04 5.27
N ASP A 62 -0.51 0.25 5.35
CA ASP A 62 0.12 1.14 6.30
C ASP A 62 -0.81 1.35 7.50
N ILE A 63 -0.29 1.16 8.71
CA ILE A 63 -1.05 1.34 9.95
C ILE A 63 -0.75 2.74 10.48
N VAL A 64 -1.78 3.58 10.54
CA VAL A 64 -1.67 4.96 11.04
C VAL A 64 -2.66 5.23 12.16
N GLN A 65 -2.40 6.26 12.95
CA GLN A 65 -3.35 6.74 13.95
C GLN A 65 -4.60 7.36 13.30
N ASN A 66 -5.76 7.09 13.90
CA ASN A 66 -7.04 7.70 13.56
C ASN A 66 -7.13 9.11 14.22
N PRO A 67 -7.76 10.14 13.62
CA PRO A 67 -8.49 10.14 12.35
C PRO A 67 -7.62 10.25 11.10
N VAL A 68 -8.02 9.55 10.04
CA VAL A 68 -7.52 9.78 8.67
C VAL A 68 -8.61 10.42 7.82
N PRO A 69 -8.57 11.74 7.59
CA PRO A 69 -9.47 12.41 6.66
C PRO A 69 -9.38 11.77 5.27
N SER A 70 -10.54 11.54 4.64
CA SER A 70 -10.65 10.95 3.30
C SER A 70 -10.13 9.51 3.16
N LEU A 71 -10.08 8.72 4.24
CA LEU A 71 -9.72 7.29 4.22
C LEU A 71 -10.44 6.51 3.09
N HIS A 72 -11.75 6.70 2.95
CA HIS A 72 -12.54 6.02 1.92
C HIS A 72 -12.01 6.27 0.50
N ARG A 73 -11.50 7.48 0.24
CA ARG A 73 -10.94 7.85 -1.07
C ARG A 73 -9.58 7.22 -1.32
N PHE A 74 -8.77 7.04 -0.28
CA PHE A 74 -7.53 6.26 -0.39
C PHE A 74 -7.81 4.80 -0.74
N ILE A 75 -8.78 4.19 -0.07
CA ILE A 75 -9.21 2.81 -0.34
C ILE A 75 -9.77 2.70 -1.76
N GLU A 76 -10.60 3.66 -2.19
CA GLU A 76 -11.15 3.70 -3.55
C GLU A 76 -10.05 3.84 -4.61
N ALA A 77 -9.13 4.79 -4.45
CA ALA A 77 -8.00 4.98 -5.36
C ALA A 77 -7.17 3.70 -5.48
N PHE A 78 -6.92 3.02 -4.36
CA PHE A 78 -6.19 1.76 -4.37
C PHE A 78 -6.93 0.65 -5.14
N LYS A 79 -8.26 0.52 -4.96
CA LYS A 79 -9.06 -0.45 -5.73
C LYS A 79 -9.02 -0.17 -7.23
N GLN A 80 -9.12 1.10 -7.63
CA GLN A 80 -9.01 1.52 -9.03
C GLN A 80 -7.62 1.24 -9.60
N PHE A 81 -6.57 1.49 -8.80
CA PHE A 81 -5.19 1.17 -9.18
C PHE A 81 -5.02 -0.31 -9.48
N GLN A 82 -5.57 -1.19 -8.63
CA GLN A 82 -5.51 -2.63 -8.81
C GLN A 82 -6.31 -3.16 -10.01
N ALA A 83 -7.28 -2.38 -10.49
CA ALA A 83 -8.11 -2.67 -11.65
C ALA A 83 -7.60 -1.99 -12.94
N ASP A 84 -6.35 -1.51 -12.94
CA ASP A 84 -5.71 -0.79 -14.06
C ASP A 84 -6.42 0.52 -14.46
N GLY A 85 -7.28 1.04 -13.59
CA GLY A 85 -7.99 2.32 -13.76
C GLY A 85 -7.10 3.53 -13.49
N TYR A 86 -5.93 3.61 -14.14
CA TYR A 86 -4.90 4.62 -13.83
C TYR A 86 -5.37 6.05 -14.05
N ASP A 87 -6.29 6.31 -14.99
CA ASP A 87 -6.87 7.66 -15.21
C ASP A 87 -7.69 8.15 -14.01
N ILE A 88 -8.53 7.28 -13.47
CA ILE A 88 -9.38 7.60 -12.31
C ILE A 88 -8.49 7.72 -11.07
N THR A 89 -7.59 6.76 -10.92
CA THR A 89 -6.65 6.68 -9.81
C THR A 89 -5.76 7.91 -9.71
N GLU A 90 -5.19 8.38 -10.83
CA GLU A 90 -4.37 9.59 -10.92
C GLU A 90 -5.13 10.80 -10.38
N ARG A 91 -6.37 11.01 -10.83
CA ARG A 91 -7.19 12.15 -10.39
C ARG A 91 -7.47 12.12 -8.89
N ILE A 92 -7.82 10.95 -8.35
CA ILE A 92 -8.11 10.82 -6.91
C ILE A 92 -6.87 11.13 -6.08
N TYR A 93 -5.72 10.55 -6.44
CA TYR A 93 -4.48 10.78 -5.69
C TYR A 93 -3.96 12.20 -5.78
N LEU A 94 -4.05 12.85 -6.95
CA LEU A 94 -3.65 14.26 -7.09
C LEU A 94 -4.56 15.19 -6.27
N ASP A 95 -5.86 14.90 -6.17
CA ASP A 95 -6.76 15.68 -5.31
C ASP A 95 -6.46 15.47 -3.81
N LEU A 96 -6.04 14.26 -3.42
CA LEU A 96 -5.62 13.95 -2.05
C LEU A 96 -4.25 14.55 -1.68
N ALA A 97 -3.39 14.80 -2.66
CA ALA A 97 -2.04 15.34 -2.47
C ALA A 97 -2.03 16.70 -1.76
N GLY A 98 -3.03 17.55 -2.03
CA GLY A 98 -3.15 18.88 -1.42
C GLY A 98 -3.96 18.93 -0.12
N LYS A 99 -4.52 17.80 0.33
CA LYS A 99 -5.59 17.78 1.36
C LYS A 99 -5.34 16.82 2.52
N SER A 100 -4.27 16.03 2.49
CA SER A 100 -4.08 14.92 3.44
C SER A 100 -2.71 14.95 4.11
N CYS A 101 -2.62 14.32 5.28
CA CYS A 101 -1.35 14.03 5.98
C CYS A 101 -0.39 13.17 5.14
N ARG A 102 -0.88 12.56 4.06
CA ARG A 102 -0.10 11.74 3.11
C ARG A 102 0.07 12.43 1.75
N GLY A 103 0.08 13.76 1.73
CA GLY A 103 0.12 14.54 0.50
C GLY A 103 1.25 14.16 -0.47
N ALA A 104 2.47 13.99 0.05
CA ALA A 104 3.63 13.60 -0.75
C ALA A 104 3.54 12.16 -1.30
N TRP A 105 2.99 11.23 -0.54
CA TRP A 105 2.76 9.86 -1.01
C TRP A 105 1.68 9.82 -2.08
N ALA A 106 0.56 10.51 -1.86
CA ALA A 106 -0.52 10.61 -2.85
C ALA A 106 -0.02 11.24 -4.16
N LEU A 107 0.80 12.30 -4.09
CA LEU A 107 1.43 12.90 -5.28
C LEU A 107 2.27 11.87 -6.07
N ARG A 108 3.13 11.10 -5.39
CA ARG A 108 3.94 10.06 -6.02
C ARG A 108 3.08 8.99 -6.69
N MET A 109 2.00 8.56 -6.04
CA MET A 109 1.06 7.60 -6.64
C MET A 109 0.35 8.17 -7.87
N GLY A 110 -0.05 9.44 -7.84
CA GLY A 110 -0.59 10.13 -9.02
C GLY A 110 0.39 10.16 -10.18
N GLN A 111 1.65 10.52 -9.91
CA GLN A 111 2.73 10.52 -10.92
C GLN A 111 3.01 9.12 -11.48
N LEU A 112 3.01 8.08 -10.62
CA LEU A 112 3.16 6.70 -11.05
C LEU A 112 2.02 6.27 -11.99
N CYS A 113 0.77 6.61 -11.67
CA CYS A 113 -0.37 6.32 -12.54
C CYS A 113 -0.22 7.02 -13.90
N SER A 114 0.19 8.30 -13.89
CA SER A 114 0.48 9.06 -15.11
C SER A 114 1.53 8.37 -15.98
N PHE A 115 2.61 7.89 -15.35
CA PHE A 115 3.68 7.16 -16.02
C PHE A 115 3.19 5.84 -16.62
N LEU A 116 2.50 5.01 -15.84
CA LEU A 116 1.98 3.70 -16.26
C LEU A 116 1.00 3.82 -17.44
N LYS A 117 0.13 4.84 -17.40
CA LYS A 117 -0.74 5.20 -18.52
C LYS A 117 0.06 5.52 -19.77
N ARG A 118 1.07 6.39 -19.65
CA ARG A 118 1.91 6.81 -20.77
C ARG A 118 2.63 5.64 -21.44
N ILE A 119 3.08 4.66 -20.66
CA ILE A 119 3.77 3.48 -21.18
C ILE A 119 2.84 2.29 -21.48
N GLY A 120 1.53 2.44 -21.31
CA GLY A 120 0.53 1.40 -21.58
C GLY A 120 0.77 0.08 -20.82
N THR A 121 1.34 0.15 -19.61
CA THR A 121 1.81 -1.03 -18.89
C THR A 121 1.07 -1.21 -17.56
N VAL A 122 0.75 -2.47 -17.25
CA VAL A 122 0.18 -2.87 -15.95
C VAL A 122 1.27 -2.90 -14.89
N TYR A 123 1.02 -2.25 -13.76
CA TYR A 123 1.92 -2.31 -12.61
C TYR A 123 2.04 -3.74 -12.07
N LYS A 124 3.28 -4.25 -12.03
CA LYS A 124 3.58 -5.58 -11.49
C LYS A 124 4.78 -5.49 -10.55
N ARG A 125 4.52 -5.73 -9.26
CA ARG A 125 5.58 -5.89 -8.26
C ARG A 125 5.69 -7.36 -7.88
N ARG A 126 6.82 -7.98 -8.24
CA ARG A 126 7.12 -9.39 -7.97
C ARG A 126 8.24 -9.50 -6.95
N VAL A 127 8.12 -10.47 -6.06
CA VAL A 127 9.23 -10.88 -5.21
C VAL A 127 10.33 -11.50 -6.08
N ARG A 128 11.57 -11.04 -5.96
CA ARG A 128 12.72 -11.68 -6.59
C ARG A 128 13.28 -12.76 -5.67
N LYS A 129 13.75 -13.86 -6.26
CA LYS A 129 14.44 -14.94 -5.53
C LYS A 129 15.81 -14.48 -5.07
#